data_AF-A0A2P5LP57-F1
#
_entry.id   AF-A0A2P5LP57-F1
#
_cell.length_a   1.000
_cell.length_b   1.000
_cell.length_c   1.000
_cell.angle_alpha   90.00
_cell.angle_beta   90.00
_cell.angle_gamma   90.00
#
_symmetry.space_group_name_H-M   'P 1'
#
loop_
_entity.id
_entity.type
_entity.pdbx_description
1 polymer ?
#
loop_
_entity_poly.entity_id
_entity_poly.type
_entity_poly.pdbx_seq_one_letter_code
_entity_poly.pdbx_strand_id
1 'polypeptide(L)'
;IVAVSDFNMGAMENKGLNIFNDKYVLASPDTATDGDYAGIEGVIAHEYFHNWTGNRITCRDWFQLCLKEGLTVFRDQEFSADMRSRAVERIGDVRGLRLAQFPEDAGPLAHPVRPDVYQEINNFYTSTVYEKGAEIIRMLRTLIGEDKFRRGMDLYFERFDGTAATIEDFLSCFAASSGRDLSHFALWYSQAGTPVVTTSGEYDSAAQTFALKLSQQTPPTPGQTDKKPVVIPLALALFGENGQKLDLVSEDAAPTELARGLIELDSAERVIRFREIPSRPVVSLLRGFSAPVRLEPAPASEDLERLLACDDDPFNRWQASQSLALRAIFGRLETGALDARGLSDALRLLLAKAEDDPAFVAQALSLPSDIDLAREKGRDVDPDQLFEARMALRAEIGRSLGSELDAIHARFFAAGAFTPDAASAGRRALRNVTLDLLAAGDADKGRSLATAQFETAGNMTDKLAALATLALLGGHAREEAFARFYAQYAGDALVIDKWFSLQAMIPEEATTQRVLGLMTHREFSMSNPNRVRALIGAFANGNLTRFHALDGSGYDLLTAVVLEVDPKNPQVSARLLSALRSWRTMESRRRDLIEA
;
A
#
# COMPACT_ATOMS: atom_id res chain seq x y z
N ILE A 1 -14.73 24.87 3.72
CA ILE A 1 -14.65 23.74 2.76
C ILE A 1 -15.68 23.99 1.68
N VAL A 2 -15.27 23.88 0.41
CA VAL A 2 -16.16 23.91 -0.77
C VAL A 2 -15.94 22.61 -1.53
N ALA A 3 -17.01 21.83 -1.76
CA ALA A 3 -16.96 20.60 -2.54
C ALA A 3 -17.29 20.89 -4.02
N VAL A 4 -16.47 20.39 -4.95
CA VAL A 4 -16.63 20.57 -6.40
C VAL A 4 -16.46 19.23 -7.12
N SER A 5 -17.25 18.98 -8.16
CA SER A 5 -17.28 17.68 -8.85
C SER A 5 -16.11 17.49 -9.82
N ASP A 6 -15.68 18.56 -10.50
CA ASP A 6 -14.61 18.53 -11.48
C ASP A 6 -13.34 19.16 -10.91
N PHE A 7 -12.50 18.34 -10.28
CA PHE A 7 -11.24 18.76 -9.69
C PHE A 7 -10.12 17.76 -10.00
N ASN A 8 -9.01 18.25 -10.58
CA ASN A 8 -7.88 17.41 -10.99
C ASN A 8 -7.12 16.82 -9.79
N MET A 9 -7.06 17.56 -8.67
CA MET A 9 -6.43 17.10 -7.43
C MET A 9 -7.47 16.51 -6.46
N GLY A 10 -7.01 15.99 -5.32
CA GLY A 10 -7.90 15.50 -4.27
C GLY A 10 -8.57 16.66 -3.52
N ALA A 11 -7.77 17.52 -2.93
CA ALA A 11 -8.19 18.73 -2.25
C ALA A 11 -7.07 19.79 -2.28
N MET A 12 -7.30 20.96 -1.67
CA MET A 12 -6.37 22.08 -1.62
C MET A 12 -6.56 22.93 -0.35
N GLU A 13 -5.46 23.25 0.32
CA GLU A 13 -5.38 23.81 1.68
C GLU A 13 -5.54 25.33 1.77
N ASN A 14 -6.25 25.96 0.82
CA ASN A 14 -6.40 27.42 0.76
C ASN A 14 -6.83 27.99 2.12
N LYS A 15 -6.07 28.94 2.66
CA LYS A 15 -6.20 29.39 4.05
C LYS A 15 -7.62 29.83 4.41
N GLY A 16 -8.30 29.04 5.24
CA GLY A 16 -9.67 29.31 5.70
C GLY A 16 -10.77 28.98 4.69
N LEU A 17 -10.43 28.50 3.49
CA LEU A 17 -11.36 28.18 2.41
C LEU A 17 -10.89 26.99 1.57
N ASN A 18 -10.65 25.84 2.21
CA ASN A 18 -10.21 24.64 1.50
C ASN A 18 -11.21 24.22 0.42
N ILE A 19 -10.71 23.74 -0.72
CA ILE A 19 -11.50 23.28 -1.89
C ILE A 19 -11.25 21.77 -2.05
N PHE A 20 -12.31 20.98 -2.19
CA PHE A 20 -12.25 19.52 -2.22
C PHE A 20 -12.96 18.98 -3.46
N ASN A 21 -12.43 17.90 -4.03
CA ASN A 21 -13.22 17.03 -4.89
C ASN A 21 -14.38 16.42 -4.07
N ASP A 22 -15.60 16.40 -4.61
CA ASP A 22 -16.79 15.92 -3.90
C ASP A 22 -16.69 14.46 -3.41
N LYS A 23 -15.90 13.63 -4.09
CA LYS A 23 -15.53 12.27 -3.68
C LYS A 23 -14.92 12.22 -2.26
N TYR A 24 -14.25 13.28 -1.82
CA TYR A 24 -13.60 13.37 -0.52
C TYR A 24 -14.42 14.18 0.51
N VAL A 25 -15.72 14.36 0.27
CA VAL A 25 -16.62 15.06 1.22
C VAL A 25 -17.96 14.34 1.38
N LEU A 26 -18.57 13.88 0.29
CA LEU A 26 -19.93 13.35 0.30
C LEU A 26 -19.94 11.85 0.61
N ALA A 27 -20.60 11.45 1.70
CA ALA A 27 -20.78 10.03 2.04
C ALA A 27 -22.12 9.76 2.71
N SER A 28 -22.72 8.63 2.33
CA SER A 28 -23.85 8.01 3.03
C SER A 28 -23.64 6.50 3.07
N PRO A 29 -24.27 5.76 4.01
CA PRO A 29 -24.16 4.31 4.09
C PRO A 29 -24.51 3.59 2.76
N ASP A 30 -25.44 4.17 2.00
CA ASP A 30 -25.93 3.62 0.74
C ASP A 30 -25.06 3.95 -0.47
N THR A 31 -24.10 4.88 -0.36
CA THR A 31 -23.33 5.40 -1.50
C THR A 31 -21.81 5.32 -1.31
N ALA A 32 -21.34 5.29 -0.07
CA ALA A 32 -19.93 5.27 0.29
C ALA A 32 -19.55 3.98 1.03
N THR A 33 -18.40 3.42 0.68
CA THR A 33 -17.79 2.27 1.37
C THR A 33 -17.01 2.74 2.58
N ASP A 34 -16.62 1.80 3.45
CA ASP A 34 -15.69 2.07 4.55
C ASP A 34 -14.36 2.66 4.08
N GLY A 35 -13.89 2.26 2.90
CA GLY A 35 -12.71 2.85 2.27
C GLY A 35 -12.93 4.30 1.86
N ASP A 36 -14.13 4.66 1.38
CA ASP A 36 -14.46 6.06 1.09
C ASP A 36 -14.55 6.88 2.38
N TYR A 37 -15.20 6.37 3.43
CA TYR A 37 -15.25 7.03 4.74
C TYR A 37 -13.85 7.28 5.33
N ALA A 38 -12.96 6.29 5.26
CA ALA A 38 -11.58 6.43 5.70
C ALA A 38 -10.81 7.44 4.82
N GLY A 39 -11.00 7.40 3.50
CA GLY A 39 -10.38 8.36 2.59
C GLY A 39 -10.86 9.80 2.80
N ILE A 40 -12.15 10.01 3.07
CA ILE A 40 -12.71 11.33 3.43
C ILE A 40 -12.07 11.83 4.72
N GLU A 41 -12.01 10.99 5.75
CA GLU A 41 -11.41 11.34 7.04
C GLU A 41 -9.93 11.73 6.89
N GLY A 42 -9.14 10.91 6.18
CA GLY A 42 -7.72 11.18 5.93
C GLY A 42 -7.49 12.47 5.14
N VAL A 43 -8.21 12.69 4.03
CA VAL A 43 -8.02 13.89 3.20
C VAL A 43 -8.51 15.15 3.92
N ILE A 44 -9.63 15.11 4.65
CA ILE A 44 -10.06 16.26 5.46
C ILE A 44 -9.00 16.60 6.52
N ALA A 45 -8.43 15.60 7.18
CA ALA A 45 -7.40 15.80 8.18
C ALA A 45 -6.10 16.35 7.58
N HIS A 46 -5.66 15.84 6.44
CA HIS A 46 -4.50 16.34 5.68
C HIS A 46 -4.59 17.85 5.46
N GLU A 47 -5.69 18.29 4.83
CA GLU A 47 -5.90 19.69 4.50
C GLU A 47 -6.09 20.58 5.75
N TYR A 48 -6.63 20.00 6.83
CA TYR A 48 -6.70 20.69 8.12
C TYR A 48 -5.31 20.84 8.76
N PHE A 49 -4.46 19.82 8.68
CA PHE A 49 -3.12 19.82 9.25
C PHE A 49 -2.16 20.79 8.56
N HIS A 50 -2.32 20.98 7.26
CA HIS A 50 -1.66 22.03 6.49
C HIS A 50 -1.88 23.43 7.06
N ASN A 51 -2.97 23.68 7.81
CA ASN A 51 -3.18 24.95 8.50
C ASN A 51 -1.96 25.38 9.33
N TRP A 52 -1.24 24.42 9.92
CA TRP A 52 0.04 24.66 10.60
C TRP A 52 1.25 24.31 9.73
N THR A 53 1.30 23.10 9.16
CA THR A 53 2.47 22.58 8.41
C THR A 53 2.27 22.80 6.90
N GLY A 54 2.35 24.05 6.47
CA GLY A 54 2.16 24.45 5.07
C GLY A 54 1.67 25.90 4.95
N ASN A 55 0.77 26.30 5.84
CA ASN A 55 0.17 27.64 5.86
C ASN A 55 0.81 28.59 6.88
N ARG A 56 0.81 28.24 8.19
CA ARG A 56 1.44 29.09 9.22
C ARG A 56 2.95 29.11 9.08
N ILE A 57 3.53 27.96 8.76
CA ILE A 57 4.92 27.84 8.33
C ILE A 57 4.87 27.27 6.92
N THR A 58 5.29 28.06 5.94
CA THR A 58 5.22 27.69 4.53
C THR A 58 6.61 27.34 3.97
N CYS A 59 6.67 26.94 2.70
CA CYS A 59 7.92 26.60 2.03
C CYS A 59 8.63 27.89 1.56
N ARG A 60 9.91 28.06 1.90
CA ARG A 60 10.73 29.20 1.40
C ARG A 60 10.77 29.25 -0.13
N ASP A 61 10.88 28.08 -0.74
CA ASP A 61 10.88 27.85 -2.19
C ASP A 61 10.30 26.47 -2.46
N TRP A 62 9.94 26.22 -3.73
CA TRP A 62 9.26 24.98 -4.14
C TRP A 62 10.12 23.72 -4.02
N PHE A 63 11.44 23.83 -3.92
CA PHE A 63 12.28 22.66 -3.64
C PHE A 63 11.97 22.11 -2.23
N GLN A 64 11.54 22.98 -1.30
CA GLN A 64 11.13 22.58 0.05
C GLN A 64 9.73 21.94 0.10
N LEU A 65 9.12 21.53 -1.02
CA LEU A 65 7.76 20.97 -1.01
C LEU A 65 7.61 19.80 -0.03
N CYS A 66 8.63 18.93 0.10
CA CYS A 66 8.64 17.83 1.06
C CYS A 66 8.57 18.27 2.53
N LEU A 67 8.91 19.52 2.85
CA LEU A 67 8.76 20.07 4.21
C LEU A 67 7.28 20.10 4.61
N LYS A 68 6.41 20.62 3.73
CA LYS A 68 4.98 20.69 4.02
C LYS A 68 4.30 19.36 3.75
N GLU A 69 4.62 18.72 2.62
CA GLU A 69 3.92 17.52 2.17
C GLU A 69 4.31 16.29 2.98
N GLY A 70 5.60 15.96 3.08
CA GLY A 70 6.04 14.82 3.85
C GLY A 70 5.61 14.90 5.32
N LEU A 71 5.69 16.09 5.92
CA LEU A 71 5.24 16.29 7.30
C LEU A 71 3.71 16.22 7.45
N THR A 72 2.93 16.69 6.47
CA THR A 72 1.47 16.66 6.55
C THR A 72 0.91 15.28 6.25
N VAL A 73 1.49 14.56 5.29
CA VAL A 73 1.23 13.12 5.05
C VAL A 73 1.53 12.30 6.30
N PHE A 74 2.70 12.50 6.93
CA PHE A 74 3.00 11.84 8.20
C PHE A 74 1.92 12.10 9.27
N ARG A 75 1.38 13.33 9.33
CA ARG A 75 0.36 13.71 10.32
C ARG A 75 -1.02 13.12 10.01
N ASP A 76 -1.42 13.05 8.73
CA ASP A 76 -2.68 12.40 8.37
C ASP A 76 -2.63 10.88 8.59
N GLN A 77 -1.51 10.23 8.28
CA GLN A 77 -1.29 8.81 8.56
C GLN A 77 -1.34 8.54 10.07
N GLU A 78 -0.69 9.37 10.89
CA GLU A 78 -0.78 9.20 12.36
C GLU A 78 -2.19 9.43 12.89
N PHE A 79 -2.93 10.40 12.34
CA PHE A 79 -4.32 10.63 12.69
C PHE A 79 -5.21 9.46 12.30
N SER A 80 -5.14 8.96 11.06
CA SER A 80 -5.88 7.80 10.59
C SER A 80 -5.54 6.55 11.41
N ALA A 81 -4.26 6.36 11.75
CA ALA A 81 -3.82 5.27 12.62
C ALA A 81 -4.43 5.34 14.03
N ASP A 82 -4.54 6.54 14.61
CA ASP A 82 -5.12 6.76 15.95
C ASP A 82 -6.66 6.68 15.96
N MET A 83 -7.31 7.14 14.88
CA MET A 83 -8.77 7.11 14.75
C MET A 83 -9.31 5.74 14.32
N ARG A 84 -8.47 4.94 13.65
CA ARG A 84 -8.86 3.63 13.09
C ARG A 84 -8.00 2.48 13.61
N SER A 85 -7.23 1.87 12.72
CA SER A 85 -6.34 0.75 13.03
C SER A 85 -4.96 1.10 12.54
N ARG A 86 -4.04 1.32 13.48
CA ARG A 86 -2.64 1.60 13.19
C ARG A 86 -1.98 0.53 12.34
N ALA A 87 -2.35 -0.74 12.54
CA ALA A 87 -1.83 -1.85 11.73
C ALA A 87 -2.30 -1.74 10.27
N VAL A 88 -3.60 -1.54 10.05
CA VAL A 88 -4.18 -1.44 8.70
C VAL A 88 -3.68 -0.20 7.97
N GLU A 89 -3.63 0.94 8.66
CA GLU A 89 -3.09 2.18 8.10
C GLU A 89 -1.64 1.96 7.65
N ARG A 90 -0.80 1.42 8.53
CA ARG A 90 0.61 1.19 8.21
C ARG A 90 0.81 0.24 7.03
N ILE A 91 0.01 -0.82 6.95
CA ILE A 91 0.02 -1.74 5.80
C ILE A 91 -0.38 -1.00 4.52
N GLY A 92 -1.41 -0.16 4.58
CA GLY A 92 -1.88 0.67 3.47
C GLY A 92 -0.79 1.59 2.95
N ASP A 93 -0.16 2.37 3.83
CA ASP A 93 0.90 3.34 3.52
C ASP A 93 2.07 2.66 2.82
N VAL A 94 2.58 1.58 3.42
CA VAL A 94 3.76 0.89 2.90
C VAL A 94 3.47 0.19 1.57
N ARG A 95 2.26 -0.38 1.41
CA ARG A 95 1.84 -0.96 0.13
C ARG A 95 1.75 0.12 -0.95
N GLY A 96 1.14 1.27 -0.64
CA GLY A 96 1.06 2.42 -1.54
C GLY A 96 2.44 2.92 -1.97
N LEU A 97 3.33 3.12 -0.99
CA LEU A 97 4.71 3.52 -1.21
C LEU A 97 5.46 2.53 -2.11
N ARG A 98 5.38 1.21 -1.85
CA ARG A 98 6.04 0.20 -2.69
C ARG A 98 5.46 0.10 -4.09
N LEU A 99 4.18 0.39 -4.28
CA LEU A 99 3.51 0.36 -5.59
C LEU A 99 3.85 1.57 -6.47
N ALA A 100 4.01 2.75 -5.86
CA ALA A 100 4.22 3.98 -6.60
C ALA A 100 5.66 4.52 -6.46
N GLN A 101 6.13 4.68 -5.24
CA GLN A 101 7.38 5.37 -4.91
C GLN A 101 8.63 4.55 -5.27
N PHE A 102 8.67 3.24 -4.95
CA PHE A 102 9.84 2.41 -5.29
C PHE A 102 10.11 2.33 -6.80
N PRO A 103 9.11 2.12 -7.67
CA PRO A 103 9.30 2.21 -9.12
C PRO A 103 9.75 3.59 -9.60
N GLU A 104 9.24 4.66 -8.98
CA GLU A 104 9.64 6.04 -9.29
C GLU A 104 11.13 6.28 -8.96
N ASP A 105 11.59 5.83 -7.78
CA ASP A 105 12.99 5.93 -7.33
C ASP A 105 13.98 5.07 -8.14
N ALA A 106 13.48 4.02 -8.81
CA ALA A 106 14.26 3.17 -9.71
C ALA A 106 14.16 3.63 -11.18
N GLY A 107 13.28 4.56 -11.48
CA GLY A 107 12.94 5.00 -12.83
C GLY A 107 13.80 6.15 -13.35
N PRO A 108 13.58 6.56 -14.61
CA PRO A 108 14.28 7.70 -15.21
C PRO A 108 13.93 9.05 -14.55
N LEU A 109 12.84 9.09 -13.78
CA LEU A 109 12.36 10.27 -13.06
C LEU A 109 12.83 10.30 -11.60
N ALA A 110 13.71 9.39 -11.17
CA ALA A 110 14.19 9.33 -9.80
C ALA A 110 14.80 10.67 -9.36
N HIS A 111 14.33 11.18 -8.22
CA HIS A 111 14.79 12.44 -7.63
C HIS A 111 14.82 12.30 -6.10
N PRO A 112 15.64 13.07 -5.37
CA PRO A 112 15.55 13.10 -3.92
C PRO A 112 14.23 13.74 -3.46
N VAL A 113 13.84 13.53 -2.19
CA VAL A 113 12.60 14.13 -1.67
C VAL A 113 12.64 15.66 -1.66
N ARG A 114 13.84 16.25 -1.60
CA ARG A 114 14.08 17.67 -1.92
C ARG A 114 14.82 17.75 -3.25
N PRO A 115 14.13 17.93 -4.38
CA PRO A 115 14.77 17.99 -5.69
C PRO A 115 15.77 19.13 -5.81
N ASP A 116 16.77 18.98 -6.69
CA ASP A 116 17.78 20.02 -6.94
C ASP A 116 17.44 20.91 -8.15
N VAL A 117 16.63 20.41 -9.10
CA VAL A 117 16.28 21.09 -10.37
C VAL A 117 14.86 20.70 -10.80
N TYR A 118 14.07 21.63 -11.34
CA TYR A 118 12.80 21.34 -12.01
C TYR A 118 12.58 22.17 -13.26
N GLN A 119 11.76 21.64 -14.17
CA GLN A 119 11.23 22.39 -15.32
C GLN A 119 9.80 22.84 -15.08
N GLU A 120 8.96 21.95 -14.52
CA GLU A 120 7.60 22.27 -14.12
C GLU A 120 7.29 21.69 -12.73
N ILE A 121 6.76 22.53 -11.84
CA ILE A 121 6.50 22.20 -10.43
C ILE A 121 5.41 21.15 -10.27
N ASN A 122 4.42 21.15 -11.17
CA ASN A 122 3.34 20.15 -11.15
C ASN A 122 3.87 18.71 -11.29
N ASN A 123 5.10 18.53 -11.82
CA ASN A 123 5.74 17.22 -11.92
C ASN A 123 6.34 16.71 -10.60
N PHE A 124 6.32 17.51 -9.53
CA PHE A 124 6.84 17.14 -8.20
C PHE A 124 5.78 16.83 -7.17
N TYR A 125 4.52 16.77 -7.59
CA TYR A 125 3.45 16.15 -6.81
C TYR A 125 3.56 14.63 -6.95
N THR A 126 4.65 14.08 -6.39
CA THR A 126 5.10 12.70 -6.58
C THR A 126 5.04 11.90 -5.29
N SER A 127 4.95 10.57 -5.40
CA SER A 127 5.03 9.68 -4.24
C SER A 127 6.36 9.81 -3.50
N THR A 128 7.42 10.22 -4.19
CA THR A 128 8.72 10.51 -3.57
C THR A 128 8.66 11.74 -2.64
N VAL A 129 8.04 12.84 -3.05
CA VAL A 129 7.93 14.05 -2.19
C VAL A 129 6.95 13.83 -1.03
N TYR A 130 5.86 13.12 -1.28
CA TYR A 130 4.77 12.89 -0.31
C TYR A 130 5.08 11.70 0.60
N GLU A 131 5.05 10.48 0.04
CA GLU A 131 5.11 9.22 0.80
C GLU A 131 6.50 8.96 1.37
N LYS A 132 7.56 9.03 0.54
CA LYS A 132 8.94 8.89 1.06
C LYS A 132 9.31 10.07 1.97
N GLY A 133 8.77 11.26 1.71
CA GLY A 133 8.86 12.41 2.62
C GLY A 133 8.31 12.08 4.00
N ALA A 134 7.11 11.51 4.07
CA ALA A 134 6.48 11.05 5.32
C ALA A 134 7.30 9.97 6.02
N GLU A 135 7.85 9.02 5.27
CA GLU A 135 8.73 7.99 5.82
C GLU A 135 10.01 8.58 6.44
N ILE A 136 10.59 9.62 5.85
CA ILE A 136 11.76 10.29 6.43
C ILE A 136 11.39 10.99 7.75
N ILE A 137 10.21 11.62 7.83
CA ILE A 137 9.71 12.21 9.08
C ILE A 137 9.46 11.12 10.14
N ARG A 138 8.83 10.01 9.76
CA ARG A 138 8.58 8.85 10.63
C ARG A 138 9.89 8.25 11.13
N MET A 139 10.86 8.10 10.24
CA MET A 139 12.20 7.60 10.54
C MET A 139 12.96 8.52 11.50
N LEU A 140 12.82 9.85 11.36
CA LEU A 140 13.35 10.81 12.33
C LEU A 140 12.73 10.59 13.72
N ARG A 141 11.40 10.44 13.82
CA ARG A 141 10.71 10.10 15.08
C ARG A 141 11.21 8.78 15.65
N THR A 142 11.37 7.74 14.83
CA THR A 142 11.92 6.44 15.25
C THR A 142 13.35 6.59 15.82
N LEU A 143 14.21 7.35 15.13
CA LEU A 143 15.60 7.56 15.49
C LEU A 143 15.74 8.27 16.85
N ILE A 144 15.04 9.39 17.04
CA ILE A 144 15.19 10.23 18.23
C ILE A 144 14.20 9.91 19.35
N GLY A 145 13.13 9.17 19.08
CA GLY A 145 12.05 8.86 20.02
C GLY A 145 10.95 9.93 20.06
N GLU A 146 9.75 9.52 20.47
CA GLU A 146 8.53 10.32 20.42
C GLU A 146 8.60 11.61 21.25
N ASP A 147 9.07 11.54 22.49
CA ASP A 147 9.15 12.72 23.38
C ASP A 147 10.04 13.81 22.79
N LYS A 148 11.18 13.42 22.21
CA LYS A 148 12.14 14.33 21.57
C LYS A 148 11.56 14.88 20.27
N PHE A 149 10.83 14.07 19.51
CA PHE A 149 10.13 14.50 18.30
C PHE A 149 9.05 15.54 18.63
N ARG A 150 8.22 15.31 19.65
CA ARG A 150 7.19 16.25 20.11
C ARG A 150 7.78 17.60 20.48
N ARG A 151 8.83 17.61 21.32
CA ARG A 151 9.53 18.86 21.67
C ARG A 151 10.17 19.55 20.46
N GLY A 152 10.67 18.77 19.50
CA GLY A 152 11.21 19.31 18.24
C GLY A 152 10.15 20.03 17.42
N MET A 153 8.94 19.46 17.34
CA MET A 153 7.78 20.10 16.71
C MET A 153 7.34 21.37 17.44
N ASP A 154 7.36 21.39 18.78
CA ASP A 154 7.04 22.59 19.57
C ASP A 154 8.03 23.72 19.28
N LEU A 155 9.33 23.41 19.25
CA LEU A 155 10.37 24.37 18.87
C LEU A 155 10.23 24.86 17.42
N TYR A 156 9.84 23.97 16.49
CA TYR A 156 9.59 24.34 15.10
C TYR A 156 8.46 25.36 14.98
N PHE A 157 7.35 25.14 15.70
CA PHE A 157 6.25 26.10 15.74
C PHE A 157 6.65 27.42 16.43
N GLU A 158 7.36 27.35 17.56
CA GLU A 158 7.80 28.54 18.28
C GLU A 158 8.70 29.44 17.43
N ARG A 159 9.62 28.86 16.66
CA ARG A 159 10.65 29.61 15.92
C ARG A 159 10.19 30.14 14.56
N PHE A 160 9.37 29.37 13.85
CA PHE A 160 9.13 29.60 12.43
C PHE A 160 7.67 29.97 12.10
N ASP A 161 6.79 30.07 13.08
CA ASP A 161 5.43 30.57 12.86
C ASP A 161 5.42 31.95 12.17
N GLY A 162 4.65 32.06 11.09
CA GLY A 162 4.56 33.27 10.26
C GLY A 162 5.68 33.43 9.24
N THR A 163 6.50 32.38 9.02
CA THR A 163 7.66 32.43 8.12
C THR A 163 7.56 31.39 6.99
N ALA A 164 8.50 31.48 6.04
CA ALA A 164 8.74 30.47 5.03
C ALA A 164 10.08 29.78 5.31
N ALA A 165 10.05 28.48 5.64
CA ALA A 165 11.17 27.73 6.22
C ALA A 165 11.78 26.72 5.23
N THR A 166 12.93 26.13 5.62
CA THR A 166 13.59 25.03 4.90
C THR A 166 13.66 23.73 5.70
N ILE A 167 14.11 22.65 5.06
CA ILE A 167 14.43 21.39 5.76
C ILE A 167 15.53 21.57 6.81
N GLU A 168 16.53 22.41 6.57
CA GLU A 168 17.57 22.72 7.56
C GLU A 168 16.99 23.37 8.81
N ASP A 169 16.08 24.34 8.63
CA ASP A 169 15.36 24.98 9.73
C ASP A 169 14.59 23.95 10.56
N PHE A 170 13.87 23.06 9.88
CA PHE A 170 13.13 21.96 10.49
C PHE A 170 14.05 21.02 11.29
N LEU A 171 15.11 20.48 10.66
CA LEU A 171 16.05 19.56 11.31
C LEU A 171 16.79 20.20 12.47
N SER A 172 17.07 21.51 12.43
CA SER A 172 17.73 22.23 13.53
C SER A 172 16.93 22.15 14.84
N CYS A 173 15.59 22.12 14.76
CA CYS A 173 14.72 22.00 15.94
C CYS A 173 14.81 20.61 16.57
N PHE A 174 14.89 19.55 15.76
CA PHE A 174 15.04 18.18 16.26
C PHE A 174 16.44 17.89 16.75
N ALA A 175 17.47 18.48 16.14
CA ALA A 175 18.83 18.43 16.67
C ALA A 175 18.87 19.06 18.08
N ALA A 176 18.24 20.24 18.24
CA ALA A 176 18.15 20.92 19.53
C ALA A 176 17.33 20.15 20.58
N SER A 177 16.19 19.56 20.21
CA SER A 177 15.33 18.84 21.15
C SER A 177 15.87 17.47 21.59
N SER A 178 16.67 16.85 20.73
CA SER A 178 17.21 15.51 20.93
C SER A 178 18.65 15.49 21.46
N GLY A 179 19.40 16.58 21.28
CA GLY A 179 20.83 16.69 21.57
C GLY A 179 21.72 15.94 20.57
N ARG A 180 21.17 15.56 19.41
CA ARG A 180 21.82 14.70 18.42
C ARG A 180 22.19 15.49 17.17
N ASP A 181 23.36 15.20 16.60
CA ASP A 181 23.71 15.69 15.27
C ASP A 181 22.90 14.96 14.20
N LEU A 182 22.20 15.72 13.36
CA LEU A 182 21.37 15.23 12.25
C LEU A 182 21.98 15.55 10.88
N SER A 183 23.24 16.02 10.82
CA SER A 183 23.95 16.33 9.58
C SER A 183 24.02 15.11 8.63
N HIS A 184 24.30 13.92 9.15
CA HIS A 184 24.30 12.68 8.37
C HIS A 184 22.88 12.24 8.00
N PHE A 185 21.91 12.39 8.90
CA PHE A 185 20.50 12.10 8.61
C PHE A 185 19.96 12.97 7.46
N ALA A 186 20.42 14.22 7.35
CA ALA A 186 20.01 15.14 6.29
C ALA A 186 20.30 14.63 4.87
N LEU A 187 21.20 13.66 4.71
CA LEU A 187 21.50 13.02 3.42
C LEU A 187 20.25 12.39 2.76
N TRP A 188 19.26 11.95 3.55
CA TRP A 188 17.98 11.46 3.05
C TRP A 188 17.20 12.48 2.22
N TYR A 189 17.43 13.78 2.44
CA TYR A 189 16.79 14.85 1.68
C TYR A 189 17.47 15.13 0.35
N SER A 190 18.72 14.69 0.16
CA SER A 190 19.51 14.98 -1.05
C SER A 190 19.89 13.74 -1.87
N GLN A 191 19.70 12.52 -1.35
CA GLN A 191 20.03 11.28 -2.06
C GLN A 191 18.77 10.57 -2.57
N ALA A 192 18.66 10.43 -3.91
CA ALA A 192 17.59 9.69 -4.57
C ALA A 192 17.81 8.17 -4.49
N GLY A 193 16.77 7.40 -4.81
CA GLY A 193 16.83 5.94 -4.88
C GLY A 193 16.48 5.27 -3.57
N THR A 194 16.18 3.98 -3.66
CA THR A 194 15.80 3.12 -2.53
C THR A 194 17.03 2.34 -2.04
N PRO A 195 17.48 2.52 -0.79
CA PRO A 195 18.56 1.71 -0.23
C PRO A 195 18.15 0.24 -0.13
N VAL A 196 19.12 -0.64 -0.34
CA VAL A 196 19.04 -2.08 -0.10
C VAL A 196 19.87 -2.37 1.15
N VAL A 197 19.25 -3.01 2.13
CA VAL A 197 19.90 -3.52 3.33
C VAL A 197 20.04 -5.03 3.19
N THR A 198 21.29 -5.49 3.07
CA THR A 198 21.62 -6.91 3.01
C THR A 198 21.87 -7.45 4.42
N THR A 199 21.27 -8.60 4.74
CA THR A 199 21.28 -9.20 6.08
C THR A 199 21.78 -10.64 6.05
N SER A 200 22.52 -11.03 7.08
CA SER A 200 22.91 -12.42 7.31
C SER A 200 23.05 -12.70 8.80
N GLY A 201 22.63 -13.89 9.23
CA GLY A 201 22.67 -14.32 10.62
C GLY A 201 23.50 -15.58 10.82
N GLU A 202 24.31 -15.63 11.87
CA GLU A 202 25.07 -16.81 12.29
C GLU A 202 24.79 -17.11 13.76
N TYR A 203 24.36 -18.34 14.07
CA TYR A 203 24.06 -18.78 15.43
C TYR A 203 25.13 -19.75 15.94
N ASP A 204 25.73 -19.45 17.07
CA ASP A 204 26.63 -20.34 17.81
C ASP A 204 25.87 -20.94 19.00
N SER A 205 25.55 -22.23 18.89
CA SER A 205 24.83 -22.97 19.93
C SER A 205 25.66 -23.24 21.19
N ALA A 206 27.00 -23.32 21.06
CA ALA A 206 27.87 -23.56 22.21
C ALA A 206 28.02 -22.29 23.05
N ALA A 207 28.13 -21.13 22.39
CA ALA A 207 28.20 -19.83 23.06
C ALA A 207 26.83 -19.22 23.38
N GLN A 208 25.74 -19.77 22.82
CA GLN A 208 24.39 -19.19 22.89
C GLN A 208 24.37 -17.74 22.39
N THR A 209 24.99 -17.50 21.23
CA THR A 209 25.09 -16.17 20.62
C THR A 209 24.59 -16.17 19.18
N PHE A 210 24.01 -15.04 18.77
CA PHE A 210 23.57 -14.82 17.40
C PHE A 210 24.18 -13.54 16.84
N ALA A 211 24.99 -13.67 15.79
CA ALA A 211 25.59 -12.53 15.08
C ALA A 211 24.70 -12.13 13.90
N LEU A 212 24.15 -10.91 13.95
CA LEU A 212 23.42 -10.28 12.85
C LEU A 212 24.34 -9.30 12.12
N LYS A 213 24.70 -9.61 10.88
CA LYS A 213 25.43 -8.71 9.99
C LYS A 213 24.44 -7.96 9.10
N LEU A 214 24.64 -6.65 9.03
CA LEU A 214 23.85 -5.70 8.27
C LEU A 214 24.79 -4.92 7.35
N SER A 215 24.41 -4.74 6.10
CA SER A 215 25.13 -3.86 5.16
C SER A 215 24.14 -3.08 4.32
N GLN A 216 24.52 -1.88 3.89
CA GLN A 216 23.66 -1.04 3.06
C GLN A 216 24.34 -0.58 1.78
N GLN A 217 23.55 -0.48 0.73
CA GLN A 217 23.94 0.14 -0.53
C GLN A 217 22.73 0.79 -1.18
N THR A 218 22.92 1.94 -1.82
CA THR A 218 21.91 2.52 -2.73
C THR A 218 22.41 2.37 -4.16
N PRO A 219 21.64 1.77 -5.08
CA PRO A 219 22.00 1.75 -6.50
C PRO A 219 22.14 3.16 -7.09
N PRO A 220 22.97 3.34 -8.14
CA PRO A 220 23.08 4.63 -8.82
C PRO A 220 21.74 5.01 -9.46
N THR A 221 21.43 6.30 -9.45
CA THR A 221 20.23 6.87 -10.10
C THR A 221 20.65 7.93 -11.13
N PRO A 222 19.77 8.35 -12.06
CA PRO A 222 20.06 9.47 -12.96
C PRO A 222 20.58 10.69 -12.19
N GLY A 223 21.70 11.27 -12.65
CA GLY A 223 22.34 12.43 -12.00
C GLY A 223 23.08 12.16 -10.69
N GLN A 224 22.97 10.96 -10.09
CA GLN A 224 23.63 10.61 -8.83
C GLN A 224 24.26 9.21 -8.93
N THR A 225 25.46 9.12 -9.51
CA THR A 225 26.18 7.84 -9.69
C THR A 225 26.95 7.41 -8.44
N ASP A 226 27.37 8.38 -7.62
CA ASP A 226 28.01 8.13 -6.32
C ASP A 226 26.96 8.22 -5.21
N LYS A 227 26.91 7.20 -4.35
CA LYS A 227 25.91 7.05 -3.29
C LYS A 227 26.61 6.79 -1.97
N LYS A 228 26.19 7.49 -0.92
CA LYS A 228 26.74 7.36 0.42
C LYS A 228 25.82 6.54 1.32
N PRO A 229 26.36 5.82 2.32
CA PRO A 229 25.56 5.23 3.38
C PRO A 229 24.72 6.31 4.09
N VAL A 230 23.43 6.02 4.29
CA VAL A 230 22.47 6.88 5.00
C VAL A 230 22.23 6.33 6.40
N VAL A 231 21.65 7.13 7.30
CA VAL A 231 21.27 6.66 8.65
C VAL A 231 19.97 5.87 8.56
N ILE A 232 19.99 4.57 8.85
CA ILE A 232 18.85 3.66 8.77
C ILE A 232 18.52 3.10 10.17
N PRO A 233 17.44 3.54 10.84
CA PRO A 233 16.96 2.89 12.05
C PRO A 233 16.19 1.60 11.69
N LEU A 234 16.73 0.46 12.09
CA LEU A 234 16.15 -0.87 11.88
C LEU A 234 15.48 -1.36 13.17
N ALA A 235 14.16 -1.28 13.24
CA ALA A 235 13.40 -1.85 14.34
C ALA A 235 13.40 -3.38 14.22
N LEU A 236 13.60 -4.08 15.34
CA LEU A 236 13.75 -5.52 15.35
C LEU A 236 13.23 -6.21 16.63
N ALA A 237 13.02 -7.51 16.50
CA ALA A 237 12.89 -8.46 17.60
C ALA A 237 13.45 -9.82 17.18
N LEU A 238 13.86 -10.62 18.17
CA LEU A 238 14.29 -12.00 17.99
C LEU A 238 13.25 -12.94 18.60
N PHE A 239 12.94 -14.03 17.90
CA PHE A 239 12.01 -15.05 18.37
C PHE A 239 12.69 -16.41 18.44
N GLY A 240 12.55 -17.11 19.57
CA GLY A 240 13.08 -18.46 19.74
C GLY A 240 12.26 -19.52 18.99
N GLU A 241 12.69 -20.78 19.06
CA GLU A 241 12.04 -21.90 18.35
C GLU A 241 10.57 -22.12 18.71
N ASN A 242 10.16 -21.84 19.94
CA ASN A 242 8.78 -21.96 20.39
C ASN A 242 7.95 -20.66 20.20
N GLY A 243 8.49 -19.67 19.47
CA GLY A 243 7.82 -18.39 19.21
C GLY A 243 7.87 -17.38 20.35
N GLN A 244 8.61 -17.65 21.43
CA GLN A 244 8.85 -16.66 22.48
C GLN A 244 9.70 -15.49 21.96
N LYS A 245 9.34 -14.27 22.34
CA LYS A 245 10.19 -13.09 22.09
C LYS A 245 11.39 -13.13 23.04
N LEU A 246 12.59 -12.96 22.49
CA LEU A 246 13.85 -12.98 23.23
C LEU A 246 14.28 -11.55 23.59
N ASP A 247 14.94 -11.41 24.73
CA ASP A 247 15.55 -10.15 25.14
C ASP A 247 16.74 -9.80 24.25
N LEU A 248 16.87 -8.52 23.92
CA LEU A 248 17.99 -8.04 23.10
C LEU A 248 19.16 -7.65 24.02
N VAL A 249 20.10 -8.56 24.20
CA VAL A 249 21.31 -8.36 25.02
C VAL A 249 22.55 -8.34 24.12
N SER A 250 23.22 -7.19 23.98
CA SER A 250 24.42 -7.05 23.17
C SER A 250 25.35 -5.96 23.70
N GLU A 251 26.67 -6.13 23.51
CA GLU A 251 27.69 -5.09 23.73
C GLU A 251 28.02 -4.31 22.44
N ASP A 252 27.60 -4.82 21.27
CA ASP A 252 27.82 -4.21 19.96
C ASP A 252 26.77 -3.12 19.63
N ALA A 253 25.79 -2.91 20.53
CA ALA A 253 24.70 -1.95 20.39
C ALA A 253 24.55 -1.07 21.63
N ALA A 254 24.20 0.20 21.44
CA ALA A 254 24.01 1.11 22.56
C ALA A 254 22.77 0.69 23.38
N PRO A 255 22.79 0.85 24.71
CA PRO A 255 21.65 0.47 25.56
C PRO A 255 20.33 1.13 25.14
N THR A 256 20.38 2.37 24.63
CA THR A 256 19.22 3.11 24.13
C THR A 256 18.67 2.59 22.80
N GLU A 257 19.48 1.89 22.01
CA GLU A 257 19.04 1.17 20.81
C GLU A 257 18.25 -0.08 21.22
N LEU A 258 18.88 -0.93 22.05
CA LEU A 258 18.30 -2.19 22.50
C LEU A 258 17.01 -2.01 23.31
N ALA A 259 16.95 -1.01 24.20
CA ALA A 259 15.75 -0.70 24.99
C ALA A 259 14.53 -0.31 24.14
N ARG A 260 14.75 0.12 22.89
CA ARG A 260 13.69 0.46 21.93
C ARG A 260 13.45 -0.63 20.89
N GLY A 261 14.16 -1.76 20.97
CA GLY A 261 14.12 -2.77 19.92
C GLY A 261 14.59 -2.23 18.57
N LEU A 262 15.69 -1.48 18.58
CA LEU A 262 16.22 -0.78 17.40
C LEU A 262 17.71 -1.09 17.22
N ILE A 263 18.20 -1.11 15.97
CA ILE A 263 19.62 -1.00 15.62
C ILE A 263 19.78 0.09 14.57
N GLU A 264 20.73 0.98 14.76
CA GLU A 264 21.07 2.02 13.79
C GLU A 264 22.15 1.54 12.82
N LEU A 265 21.89 1.60 11.51
CA LEU A 265 22.89 1.38 10.48
C LEU A 265 23.22 2.73 9.84
N ASP A 266 24.29 3.37 10.31
CA ASP A 266 24.80 4.65 9.79
C ASP A 266 26.00 4.48 8.86
N SER A 267 26.65 3.33 8.89
CA SER A 267 27.82 2.98 8.09
C SER A 267 27.47 1.94 7.02
N ALA A 268 28.43 1.64 6.15
CA ALA A 268 28.25 0.67 5.07
C ALA A 268 27.95 -0.75 5.60
N GLU A 269 28.50 -1.10 6.76
CA GLU A 269 28.31 -2.40 7.41
C GLU A 269 28.34 -2.26 8.94
N ARG A 270 27.49 -3.01 9.62
CA ARG A 270 27.51 -3.17 11.09
C ARG A 270 27.19 -4.62 11.46
N VAL A 271 27.88 -5.15 12.47
CA VAL A 271 27.63 -6.50 13.01
C VAL A 271 27.23 -6.37 14.48
N ILE A 272 26.12 -7.00 14.86
CA ILE A 272 25.60 -7.03 16.23
C ILE A 272 25.58 -8.46 16.74
N ARG A 273 26.28 -8.76 17.83
CA ARG A 273 26.22 -10.07 18.50
C ARG A 273 25.27 -10.01 19.68
N PHE A 274 24.17 -10.73 19.58
CA PHE A 274 23.24 -10.95 20.68
C PHE A 274 23.71 -12.15 21.52
N ARG A 275 23.62 -12.03 22.84
CA ARG A 275 23.96 -13.07 23.81
C ARG A 275 22.68 -13.62 24.45
N GLU A 276 22.83 -14.71 25.19
CA GLU A 276 21.72 -15.37 25.92
C GLU A 276 20.63 -15.86 24.96
N ILE A 277 21.04 -16.31 23.77
CA ILE A 277 20.16 -16.81 22.73
C ILE A 277 20.13 -18.35 22.82
N PRO A 278 19.04 -18.97 23.33
CA PRO A 278 19.05 -20.39 23.65
C PRO A 278 18.90 -21.33 22.44
N SER A 279 18.43 -20.81 21.31
CA SER A 279 18.18 -21.55 20.06
C SER A 279 18.31 -20.59 18.86
N ARG A 280 18.48 -21.11 17.63
CA ARG A 280 18.59 -20.25 16.44
C ARG A 280 17.36 -19.35 16.36
N PRO A 281 17.51 -18.01 16.48
CA PRO A 281 16.37 -17.13 16.49
C PRO A 281 15.86 -16.90 15.07
N VAL A 282 14.58 -16.57 14.97
CA VAL A 282 14.02 -15.90 13.80
C VAL A 282 14.08 -14.40 14.04
N VAL A 283 14.57 -13.66 13.04
CA VAL A 283 14.71 -12.21 13.12
C VAL A 283 13.49 -11.55 12.50
N SER A 284 12.70 -10.86 13.32
CA SER A 284 11.72 -9.89 12.83
C SER A 284 12.45 -8.55 12.65
N LEU A 285 12.81 -8.21 11.42
CA LEU A 285 13.57 -7.00 11.09
C LEU A 285 12.71 -5.99 10.31
N LEU A 286 13.08 -4.72 10.37
CA LEU A 286 12.37 -3.60 9.73
C LEU A 286 10.91 -3.54 10.18
N ARG A 287 10.66 -3.81 11.47
CA ARG A 287 9.34 -3.84 12.08
C ARG A 287 8.61 -2.53 11.88
N GLY A 288 7.31 -2.60 11.59
CA GLY A 288 6.52 -1.43 11.22
C GLY A 288 7.09 -0.66 10.02
N PHE A 289 7.90 -1.30 9.17
CA PHE A 289 8.64 -0.68 8.07
C PHE A 289 9.46 0.53 8.55
N SER A 290 10.36 0.34 9.53
CA SER A 290 11.03 1.45 10.24
C SER A 290 11.89 2.38 9.38
N ALA A 291 12.19 2.00 8.15
CA ALA A 291 12.86 2.83 7.14
C ALA A 291 12.41 2.43 5.72
N PRO A 292 12.41 3.37 4.75
CA PRO A 292 11.99 3.11 3.37
C PRO A 292 13.09 2.40 2.55
N VAL A 293 13.38 1.16 2.92
CA VAL A 293 14.46 0.34 2.34
C VAL A 293 13.94 -1.02 1.86
N ARG A 294 14.73 -1.68 1.03
CA ARG A 294 14.54 -3.09 0.68
C ARG A 294 15.39 -3.97 1.59
N LEU A 295 14.82 -5.06 2.11
CA LEU A 295 15.59 -6.09 2.82
C LEU A 295 15.94 -7.23 1.87
N GLU A 296 17.21 -7.63 1.85
CA GLU A 296 17.68 -8.77 1.07
C GLU A 296 18.62 -9.67 1.89
N PRO A 297 18.62 -10.99 1.70
CA PRO A 297 17.56 -11.76 1.04
C PRO A 297 16.27 -11.78 1.90
N ALA A 298 15.16 -12.18 1.29
CA ALA A 298 13.92 -12.41 2.05
C ALA A 298 14.08 -13.62 3.01
N PRO A 299 13.48 -13.60 4.22
CA PRO A 299 13.58 -14.70 5.18
C PRO A 299 13.09 -16.05 4.64
N ALA A 300 13.66 -17.18 5.06
CA ALA A 300 13.25 -18.52 4.63
C ALA A 300 11.77 -18.84 4.99
N SER A 301 11.14 -19.82 4.33
CA SER A 301 9.68 -20.03 4.48
C SER A 301 9.32 -20.44 5.90
N GLU A 302 10.14 -21.30 6.52
CA GLU A 302 10.00 -21.70 7.92
C GLU A 302 10.07 -20.49 8.87
N ASP A 303 10.93 -19.51 8.57
CA ASP A 303 11.06 -18.27 9.35
C ASP A 303 9.83 -17.37 9.15
N LEU A 304 9.32 -17.24 7.92
CA LEU A 304 8.10 -16.48 7.63
C LEU A 304 6.87 -17.11 8.28
N GLU A 305 6.73 -18.43 8.24
CA GLU A 305 5.64 -19.16 8.91
C GLU A 305 5.64 -18.90 10.41
N ARG A 306 6.83 -18.95 11.03
CA ARG A 306 6.99 -18.63 12.45
C ARG A 306 6.65 -17.17 12.75
N LEU A 307 7.14 -16.22 11.95
CA LEU A 307 6.82 -14.80 12.11
C LEU A 307 5.31 -14.54 12.00
N LEU A 308 4.65 -15.12 10.99
CA LEU A 308 3.20 -15.01 10.83
C LEU A 308 2.44 -15.56 12.05
N ALA A 309 2.94 -16.64 12.65
CA ALA A 309 2.33 -17.28 13.81
C ALA A 309 2.56 -16.52 15.14
N CYS A 310 3.77 -16.02 15.41
CA CYS A 310 4.17 -15.57 16.75
C CYS A 310 4.64 -14.11 16.88
N ASP A 311 4.96 -13.40 15.79
CA ASP A 311 5.44 -12.02 15.89
C ASP A 311 4.37 -11.12 16.53
N ASP A 312 4.79 -10.18 17.36
CA ASP A 312 3.92 -9.17 17.97
C ASP A 312 3.84 -7.86 17.14
N ASP A 313 4.55 -7.76 16.02
CA ASP A 313 4.39 -6.67 15.04
C ASP A 313 3.39 -7.06 13.93
N PRO A 314 2.20 -6.45 13.88
CA PRO A 314 1.20 -6.80 12.88
C PRO A 314 1.69 -6.53 11.46
N PHE A 315 2.51 -5.51 11.24
CA PHE A 315 3.07 -5.24 9.91
C PHE A 315 3.95 -6.39 9.40
N ASN A 316 4.90 -6.88 10.21
CA ASN A 316 5.76 -7.99 9.83
C ASN A 316 5.01 -9.33 9.72
N ARG A 317 3.96 -9.55 10.52
CA ARG A 317 3.05 -10.70 10.31
C ARG A 317 2.35 -10.62 8.95
N TRP A 318 1.80 -9.46 8.60
CA TRP A 318 1.19 -9.24 7.28
C TRP A 318 2.22 -9.46 6.17
N GLN A 319 3.41 -8.88 6.29
CA GLN A 319 4.51 -9.05 5.34
C GLN A 319 4.88 -10.52 5.15
N ALA A 320 4.91 -11.30 6.23
CA ALA A 320 5.20 -12.72 6.17
C ALA A 320 4.13 -13.48 5.37
N SER A 321 2.84 -13.17 5.59
CA SER A 321 1.73 -13.72 4.77
C SER A 321 1.91 -13.38 3.29
N GLN A 322 2.22 -12.11 2.96
CA GLN A 322 2.43 -11.70 1.57
C GLN A 322 3.62 -12.42 0.92
N SER A 323 4.74 -12.53 1.64
CA SER A 323 5.95 -13.22 1.14
C SER A 323 5.72 -14.72 0.93
N LEU A 324 4.97 -15.38 1.80
CA LEU A 324 4.57 -16.79 1.63
C LEU A 324 3.64 -16.96 0.42
N ALA A 325 2.68 -16.04 0.22
CA ALA A 325 1.81 -16.05 -0.95
C ALA A 325 2.60 -15.87 -2.26
N LEU A 326 3.55 -14.93 -2.30
CA LEU A 326 4.46 -14.74 -3.43
C LEU A 326 5.24 -16.02 -3.76
N ARG A 327 5.75 -16.71 -2.74
CA ARG A 327 6.46 -17.99 -2.91
C ARG A 327 5.58 -19.10 -3.48
N ALA A 328 4.36 -19.23 -2.97
CA ALA A 328 3.42 -20.21 -3.48
C ALA A 328 3.07 -19.94 -4.97
N ILE A 329 2.85 -18.67 -5.33
CA ILE A 329 2.53 -18.25 -6.70
C ILE A 329 3.74 -18.47 -7.63
N PHE A 330 4.90 -17.94 -7.30
CA PHE A 330 6.09 -18.06 -8.16
C PHE A 330 6.62 -19.50 -8.22
N GLY A 331 6.58 -20.23 -7.10
CA GLY A 331 6.92 -21.65 -7.08
C GLY A 331 6.03 -22.50 -7.99
N ARG A 332 4.74 -22.15 -8.10
CA ARG A 332 3.83 -22.79 -9.08
C ARG A 332 4.21 -22.48 -10.52
N LEU A 333 4.63 -21.26 -10.83
CA LEU A 333 5.09 -20.91 -12.18
C LEU A 333 6.37 -21.65 -12.57
N GLU A 334 7.24 -21.91 -11.60
CA GLU A 334 8.51 -22.60 -11.83
C GLU A 334 8.35 -24.12 -11.91
N THR A 335 7.52 -24.71 -11.05
CA THR A 335 7.43 -26.17 -10.88
C THR A 335 6.14 -26.80 -11.42
N GLY A 336 5.13 -25.98 -11.72
CA GLY A 336 3.76 -26.41 -12.04
C GLY A 336 2.92 -26.83 -10.82
N ALA A 337 3.53 -27.03 -9.65
CA ALA A 337 2.85 -27.46 -8.43
C ALA A 337 2.61 -26.28 -7.48
N LEU A 338 1.41 -26.21 -6.91
CA LEU A 338 1.09 -25.24 -5.87
C LEU A 338 1.37 -25.83 -4.48
N ASP A 339 2.32 -25.25 -3.76
CA ASP A 339 2.51 -25.51 -2.33
C ASP A 339 2.06 -24.30 -1.51
N ALA A 340 0.97 -24.49 -0.78
CA ALA A 340 0.37 -23.47 0.08
C ALA A 340 0.18 -23.97 1.52
N ARG A 341 0.70 -25.15 1.89
CA ARG A 341 0.38 -25.80 3.17
C ARG A 341 0.82 -24.94 4.36
N GLY A 342 2.07 -24.50 4.38
CA GLY A 342 2.62 -23.67 5.45
C GLY A 342 1.87 -22.35 5.61
N LEU A 343 1.48 -21.72 4.48
CA LEU A 343 0.64 -20.52 4.49
C LEU A 343 -0.75 -20.80 5.08
N SER A 344 -1.45 -21.84 4.60
CA SER A 344 -2.78 -22.21 5.11
C SER A 344 -2.74 -22.53 6.61
N ASP A 345 -1.74 -23.27 7.08
CA ASP A 345 -1.61 -23.64 8.49
C ASP A 345 -1.37 -22.41 9.37
N ALA A 346 -0.52 -21.49 8.93
CA ALA A 346 -0.29 -20.23 9.64
C ALA A 346 -1.51 -19.30 9.62
N LEU A 347 -2.24 -19.22 8.49
CA LEU A 347 -3.50 -18.48 8.40
C LEU A 347 -4.58 -19.07 9.29
N ARG A 348 -4.65 -20.40 9.44
CA ARG A 348 -5.59 -21.06 10.37
C ARG A 348 -5.38 -20.62 11.81
N LEU A 349 -4.13 -20.53 12.26
CA LEU A 349 -3.78 -20.03 13.59
C LEU A 349 -4.20 -18.57 13.77
N LEU A 350 -4.09 -17.75 12.72
CA LEU A 350 -4.53 -16.37 12.74
C LEU A 350 -6.07 -16.25 12.81
N LEU A 351 -6.79 -17.05 12.01
CA LEU A 351 -8.27 -17.11 11.98
C LEU A 351 -8.85 -17.49 13.35
N ALA A 352 -8.16 -18.36 14.11
CA ALA A 352 -8.57 -18.75 15.46
C ALA A 352 -8.62 -17.55 16.44
N LYS A 353 -7.89 -16.47 16.16
CA LYS A 353 -7.84 -15.23 16.96
C LYS A 353 -8.47 -14.04 16.24
N ALA A 354 -9.27 -14.28 15.20
CA ALA A 354 -9.79 -13.23 14.34
C ALA A 354 -10.72 -12.22 15.06
N GLU A 355 -11.25 -12.55 16.23
CA GLU A 355 -12.06 -11.62 17.03
C GLU A 355 -11.23 -10.51 17.69
N ASP A 356 -9.95 -10.77 17.96
CA ASP A 356 -9.09 -9.82 18.67
C ASP A 356 -8.76 -8.61 17.78
N ASP A 357 -8.52 -8.84 16.48
CA ASP A 357 -8.29 -7.79 15.48
C ASP A 357 -8.79 -8.22 14.07
N PRO A 358 -10.11 -8.12 13.81
CA PRO A 358 -10.69 -8.50 12.52
C PRO A 358 -10.09 -7.72 11.34
N ALA A 359 -9.74 -6.44 11.57
CA ALA A 359 -9.23 -5.55 10.53
C ALA A 359 -7.85 -6.00 10.05
N PHE A 360 -6.96 -6.35 10.99
CA PHE A 360 -5.66 -6.92 10.68
C PHE A 360 -5.78 -8.29 10.01
N VAL A 361 -6.61 -9.20 10.53
CA VAL A 361 -6.78 -10.54 9.94
C VAL A 361 -7.28 -10.44 8.48
N ALA A 362 -8.16 -9.49 8.18
CA ALA A 362 -8.59 -9.24 6.80
C ALA A 362 -7.42 -8.85 5.87
N GLN A 363 -6.48 -8.02 6.34
CA GLN A 363 -5.28 -7.68 5.57
C GLN A 363 -4.36 -8.88 5.37
N ALA A 364 -4.17 -9.71 6.39
CA ALA A 364 -3.32 -10.89 6.30
C ALA A 364 -3.87 -11.98 5.36
N LEU A 365 -5.20 -12.12 5.26
CA LEU A 365 -5.88 -13.03 4.32
C LEU A 365 -5.93 -12.49 2.89
N SER A 366 -5.81 -11.18 2.71
CA SER A 366 -5.82 -10.56 1.39
C SER A 366 -4.53 -10.91 0.64
N LEU A 367 -4.67 -11.60 -0.49
CA LEU A 367 -3.54 -11.98 -1.34
C LEU A 367 -2.97 -10.77 -2.11
N PRO A 368 -1.67 -10.80 -2.48
CA PRO A 368 -1.09 -9.78 -3.34
C PRO A 368 -1.91 -9.56 -4.62
N SER A 369 -2.03 -8.31 -5.05
CA SER A 369 -2.74 -7.96 -6.29
C SER A 369 -1.93 -8.33 -7.53
N ASP A 370 -2.54 -8.37 -8.72
CA ASP A 370 -1.82 -8.69 -9.95
C ASP A 370 -0.70 -7.66 -10.26
N ILE A 371 -0.89 -6.40 -9.85
CA ILE A 371 0.13 -5.34 -9.94
C ILE A 371 1.28 -5.63 -8.97
N ASP A 372 0.99 -6.07 -7.73
CA ASP A 372 2.04 -6.48 -6.79
C ASP A 372 2.84 -7.65 -7.36
N LEU A 373 2.17 -8.67 -7.91
CA LEU A 373 2.82 -9.83 -8.52
C LEU A 373 3.72 -9.44 -9.69
N ALA A 374 3.24 -8.57 -10.59
CA ALA A 374 4.02 -8.06 -11.71
C ALA A 374 5.27 -7.30 -11.24
N ARG A 375 5.12 -6.44 -10.21
CA ARG A 375 6.24 -5.70 -9.60
C ARG A 375 7.28 -6.64 -9.00
N GLU A 376 6.85 -7.59 -8.17
CA GLU A 376 7.76 -8.52 -7.49
C GLU A 376 8.45 -9.46 -8.47
N LYS A 377 7.77 -9.86 -9.56
CA LYS A 377 8.37 -10.66 -10.63
C LYS A 377 9.47 -9.87 -11.37
N GLY A 378 9.24 -8.57 -11.61
CA GLY A 378 10.25 -7.58 -12.05
C GLY A 378 10.85 -7.75 -13.46
N ARG A 379 10.72 -8.92 -14.08
CA ARG A 379 11.18 -9.24 -15.44
C ARG A 379 10.38 -10.40 -16.01
N ASP A 380 10.29 -10.46 -17.34
CA ASP A 380 9.56 -11.50 -18.07
C ASP A 380 8.14 -11.70 -17.50
N VAL A 381 7.47 -10.58 -17.20
CA VAL A 381 6.15 -10.55 -16.61
C VAL A 381 5.12 -10.99 -17.66
N ASP A 382 4.44 -12.10 -17.37
CA ASP A 382 3.27 -12.57 -18.09
C ASP A 382 2.02 -12.40 -17.19
N PRO A 383 1.18 -11.38 -17.46
CA PRO A 383 -0.02 -11.12 -16.65
C PRO A 383 -1.00 -12.29 -16.58
N ASP A 384 -1.13 -13.10 -17.64
CA ASP A 384 -2.09 -14.21 -17.67
C ASP A 384 -1.61 -15.34 -16.75
N GLN A 385 -0.32 -15.70 -16.82
CA GLN A 385 0.26 -16.71 -15.92
C GLN A 385 0.20 -16.29 -14.44
N LEU A 386 0.50 -15.03 -14.15
CA LEU A 386 0.41 -14.49 -12.78
C LEU A 386 -1.02 -14.57 -12.24
N PHE A 387 -2.00 -14.16 -13.05
CA PHE A 387 -3.41 -14.21 -12.69
C PHE A 387 -3.89 -15.64 -12.43
N GLU A 388 -3.58 -16.59 -13.32
CA GLU A 388 -3.94 -18.00 -13.16
C GLU A 388 -3.34 -18.61 -11.89
N ALA A 389 -2.06 -18.35 -11.62
CA ALA A 389 -1.38 -18.84 -10.43
C ALA A 389 -1.98 -18.24 -9.14
N ARG A 390 -2.31 -16.95 -9.15
CA ARG A 390 -3.00 -16.28 -8.04
C ARG A 390 -4.40 -16.84 -7.79
N MET A 391 -5.18 -17.06 -8.85
CA MET A 391 -6.52 -17.66 -8.73
C MET A 391 -6.45 -19.08 -8.18
N ALA A 392 -5.43 -19.85 -8.55
CA ALA A 392 -5.22 -21.18 -8.01
C ALA A 392 -4.88 -21.16 -6.51
N LEU A 393 -4.00 -20.25 -6.06
CA LEU A 393 -3.70 -20.07 -4.63
C LEU A 393 -4.96 -19.65 -3.85
N ARG A 394 -5.71 -18.68 -4.38
CA ARG A 394 -6.96 -18.20 -3.79
C ARG A 394 -7.97 -19.34 -3.59
N ALA A 395 -8.13 -20.19 -4.60
CA ALA A 395 -9.01 -21.35 -4.55
C ALA A 395 -8.52 -22.42 -3.56
N GLU A 396 -7.20 -22.64 -3.46
CA GLU A 396 -6.63 -23.59 -2.51
C GLU A 396 -6.81 -23.15 -1.05
N ILE A 397 -6.57 -21.87 -0.76
CA ILE A 397 -6.85 -21.30 0.57
C ILE A 397 -8.34 -21.41 0.90
N GLY A 398 -9.21 -21.06 -0.04
CA GLY A 398 -10.66 -21.19 0.11
C GLY A 398 -11.14 -22.61 0.44
N ARG A 399 -10.55 -23.64 -0.20
CA ARG A 399 -10.85 -25.05 0.10
C ARG A 399 -10.26 -25.49 1.44
N SER A 400 -8.98 -25.20 1.67
CA SER A 400 -8.22 -25.69 2.82
C SER A 400 -8.64 -25.08 4.16
N LEU A 401 -9.24 -23.89 4.14
CA LEU A 401 -9.75 -23.17 5.31
C LEU A 401 -11.28 -23.02 5.32
N GLY A 402 -11.99 -23.77 4.47
CA GLY A 402 -13.42 -23.56 4.22
C GLY A 402 -14.30 -23.54 5.47
N SER A 403 -14.03 -24.44 6.44
CA SER A 403 -14.77 -24.50 7.70
C SER A 403 -14.59 -23.27 8.58
N GLU A 404 -13.37 -22.77 8.70
CA GLU A 404 -13.01 -21.60 9.50
C GLU A 404 -13.56 -20.33 8.84
N LEU A 405 -13.46 -20.27 7.51
CA LEU A 405 -14.04 -19.20 6.70
C LEU A 405 -15.56 -19.16 6.85
N ASP A 406 -16.27 -20.29 6.75
CA ASP A 406 -17.72 -20.33 6.97
C ASP A 406 -18.13 -19.78 8.34
N ALA A 407 -17.44 -20.23 9.39
CA ALA A 407 -17.72 -19.79 10.74
C ALA A 407 -17.54 -18.27 10.90
N ILE A 408 -16.49 -17.70 10.29
CA ILE A 408 -16.20 -16.27 10.32
C ILE A 408 -17.22 -15.47 9.50
N HIS A 409 -17.57 -15.92 8.27
CA HIS A 409 -18.53 -15.23 7.41
C HIS A 409 -19.90 -15.13 8.09
N ALA A 410 -20.36 -16.24 8.68
CA ALA A 410 -21.62 -16.30 9.39
C ALA A 410 -21.60 -15.45 10.67
N ARG A 411 -20.50 -15.48 11.43
CA ARG A 411 -20.38 -14.76 12.70
C ARG A 411 -20.34 -13.24 12.52
N PHE A 412 -19.62 -12.73 11.53
CA PHE A 412 -19.53 -11.30 11.26
C PHE A 412 -20.65 -10.77 10.36
N PHE A 413 -21.69 -11.58 10.11
CA PHE A 413 -22.94 -11.07 9.59
C PHE A 413 -23.49 -9.99 10.52
N ALA A 414 -23.41 -8.73 10.09
CA ALA A 414 -23.84 -7.60 10.89
C ALA A 414 -25.38 -7.46 10.82
N ALA A 415 -26.08 -8.03 11.79
CA ALA A 415 -27.48 -7.67 12.05
C ALA A 415 -27.50 -6.34 12.82
N GLY A 416 -27.79 -5.22 12.14
CA GLY A 416 -27.88 -3.91 12.78
C GLY A 416 -27.71 -2.72 11.82
N ALA A 417 -27.80 -1.51 12.38
CA ALA A 417 -27.57 -0.28 11.62
C ALA A 417 -26.08 -0.15 11.23
N PHE A 418 -25.82 0.37 10.03
CA PHE A 418 -24.47 0.66 9.58
C PHE A 418 -23.81 1.73 10.46
N THR A 419 -22.52 1.55 10.72
CA THR A 419 -21.63 2.54 11.33
C THR A 419 -20.24 2.43 10.68
N PRO A 420 -19.60 3.56 10.30
CA PRO A 420 -18.30 3.59 9.65
C PRO A 420 -17.11 3.52 10.62
N ASP A 421 -17.37 3.26 11.91
CA ASP A 421 -16.32 3.12 12.94
C ASP A 421 -15.35 1.98 12.62
N ALA A 422 -14.13 2.09 13.16
CA ALA A 422 -13.03 1.18 12.88
C ALA A 422 -13.32 -0.29 13.18
N ALA A 423 -13.99 -0.58 14.30
CA ALA A 423 -14.30 -1.94 14.70
C ALA A 423 -15.34 -2.58 13.77
N SER A 424 -16.38 -1.82 13.40
CA SER A 424 -17.40 -2.26 12.46
C SER A 424 -16.87 -2.44 11.04
N ALA A 425 -16.02 -1.52 10.58
CA ALA A 425 -15.33 -1.63 9.30
C ALA A 425 -14.40 -2.85 9.26
N GLY A 426 -13.67 -3.13 10.35
CA GLY A 426 -12.81 -4.32 10.46
C GLY A 426 -13.58 -5.64 10.33
N ARG A 427 -14.74 -5.75 11.01
CA ARG A 427 -15.62 -6.93 10.90
C ARG A 427 -16.15 -7.13 9.47
N ARG A 428 -16.59 -6.05 8.81
CA ARG A 428 -17.03 -6.09 7.41
C ARG A 428 -15.89 -6.48 6.48
N ALA A 429 -14.70 -5.89 6.65
CA ALA A 429 -13.53 -6.22 5.85
C ALA A 429 -13.19 -7.72 5.92
N LEU A 430 -13.17 -8.29 7.13
CA LEU A 430 -12.91 -9.72 7.31
C LEU A 430 -13.99 -10.58 6.67
N ARG A 431 -15.28 -10.27 6.93
CA ARG A 431 -16.40 -10.98 6.31
C ARG A 431 -16.31 -10.98 4.78
N ASN A 432 -15.95 -9.84 4.19
CA ASN A 432 -15.88 -9.68 2.74
C ASN A 432 -14.70 -10.43 2.10
N VAL A 433 -13.53 -10.44 2.74
CA VAL A 433 -12.39 -11.28 2.32
C VAL A 433 -12.71 -12.77 2.46
N THR A 434 -13.45 -13.14 3.50
CA THR A 434 -13.92 -14.51 3.67
C THR A 434 -14.90 -14.94 2.58
N LEU A 435 -15.84 -14.07 2.19
CA LEU A 435 -16.75 -14.34 1.05
C LEU A 435 -15.96 -14.58 -0.24
N ASP A 436 -14.94 -13.76 -0.49
CA ASP A 436 -14.05 -13.86 -1.65
C ASP A 436 -13.34 -15.24 -1.70
N LEU A 437 -12.72 -15.65 -0.59
CA LEU A 437 -12.02 -16.93 -0.50
C LEU A 437 -12.97 -18.14 -0.57
N LEU A 438 -14.13 -18.08 0.09
CA LEU A 438 -15.16 -19.13 -0.01
C LEU A 438 -15.61 -19.30 -1.47
N ALA A 439 -15.85 -18.21 -2.18
CA ALA A 439 -16.24 -18.26 -3.58
C ALA A 439 -15.16 -18.80 -4.51
N ALA A 440 -13.89 -18.57 -4.19
CA ALA A 440 -12.78 -19.17 -4.93
C ALA A 440 -12.66 -20.68 -4.69
N GLY A 441 -12.93 -21.14 -3.48
CA GLY A 441 -12.86 -22.56 -3.12
C GLY A 441 -14.06 -23.38 -3.62
N ASP A 442 -15.24 -22.77 -3.62
CA ASP A 442 -16.52 -23.35 -4.06
C ASP A 442 -17.38 -22.26 -4.74
N ALA A 443 -17.41 -22.31 -6.08
CA ALA A 443 -18.05 -21.29 -6.91
C ALA A 443 -19.58 -21.24 -6.74
N ASP A 444 -20.25 -22.38 -6.55
CA ASP A 444 -21.71 -22.45 -6.44
C ASP A 444 -22.18 -21.92 -5.08
N LYS A 445 -21.48 -22.32 -4.02
CA LYS A 445 -21.69 -21.76 -2.68
C LYS A 445 -21.37 -20.27 -2.64
N GLY A 446 -20.24 -19.88 -3.21
CA GLY A 446 -19.83 -18.48 -3.34
C GLY A 446 -20.87 -17.62 -4.04
N ARG A 447 -21.41 -18.10 -5.17
CA ARG A 447 -22.47 -17.42 -5.91
C ARG A 447 -23.72 -17.24 -5.05
N SER A 448 -24.11 -18.27 -4.31
CA SER A 448 -25.27 -18.22 -3.42
C SER A 448 -25.07 -17.20 -2.30
N LEU A 449 -23.92 -17.23 -1.61
CA LEU A 449 -23.59 -16.30 -0.52
C LEU A 449 -23.46 -14.85 -1.02
N ALA A 450 -22.79 -14.64 -2.15
CA ALA A 450 -22.62 -13.31 -2.73
C ALA A 450 -23.96 -12.73 -3.21
N THR A 451 -24.82 -13.54 -3.84
CA THR A 451 -26.18 -13.09 -4.22
C THR A 451 -26.98 -12.68 -2.99
N ALA A 452 -27.02 -13.53 -1.96
CA ALA A 452 -27.72 -13.20 -0.71
C ALA A 452 -27.17 -11.93 -0.06
N GLN A 453 -25.85 -11.75 -0.01
CA GLN A 453 -25.24 -10.55 0.54
C GLN A 453 -25.55 -9.30 -0.31
N PHE A 454 -25.51 -9.39 -1.63
CA PHE A 454 -25.86 -8.29 -2.53
C PHE A 454 -27.31 -7.79 -2.32
N GLU A 455 -28.24 -8.74 -2.13
CA GLU A 455 -29.67 -8.44 -1.96
C GLU A 455 -30.01 -7.89 -0.58
N THR A 456 -29.29 -8.32 0.46
CA THR A 456 -29.61 -7.99 1.85
C THR A 456 -28.70 -6.92 2.46
N ALA A 457 -27.60 -6.55 1.80
CA ALA A 457 -26.68 -5.54 2.29
C ALA A 457 -27.35 -4.18 2.47
N GLY A 458 -27.36 -3.68 3.71
CA GLY A 458 -27.82 -2.33 4.08
C GLY A 458 -26.72 -1.26 4.01
N ASN A 459 -25.63 -1.54 3.30
CA ASN A 459 -24.53 -0.58 3.10
C ASN A 459 -23.78 -0.89 1.80
N MET A 460 -23.07 0.12 1.27
CA MET A 460 -22.34 0.04 0.01
C MET A 460 -21.08 -0.85 0.09
N THR A 461 -20.41 -0.96 1.26
CA THR A 461 -19.23 -1.84 1.42
C THR A 461 -19.58 -3.29 1.11
N ASP A 462 -20.58 -3.84 1.80
CA ASP A 462 -20.96 -5.24 1.67
C ASP A 462 -21.60 -5.53 0.31
N LYS A 463 -22.35 -4.56 -0.23
CA LYS A 463 -22.97 -4.67 -1.55
C LYS A 463 -21.93 -4.73 -2.67
N LEU A 464 -20.90 -3.87 -2.63
CA LEU A 464 -19.82 -3.91 -3.63
C LEU A 464 -18.92 -5.11 -3.47
N ALA A 465 -18.63 -5.54 -2.24
CA ALA A 465 -17.88 -6.78 -2.02
C ALA A 465 -18.59 -7.97 -2.66
N ALA A 466 -19.91 -8.08 -2.47
CA ALA A 466 -20.72 -9.11 -3.10
C ALA A 466 -20.74 -8.99 -4.64
N LEU A 467 -20.89 -7.77 -5.17
CA LEU A 467 -20.87 -7.54 -6.61
C LEU A 467 -19.50 -7.87 -7.24
N ALA A 468 -18.40 -7.55 -6.55
CA ALA A 468 -17.05 -7.89 -6.99
C ALA A 468 -16.83 -9.41 -7.00
N THR A 469 -17.31 -10.13 -5.98
CA THR A 469 -17.30 -11.60 -5.96
C THR A 469 -18.09 -12.19 -7.14
N LEU A 470 -19.29 -11.67 -7.41
CA LEU A 470 -20.09 -12.09 -8.57
C LEU A 470 -19.41 -11.74 -9.90
N ALA A 471 -18.70 -10.62 -9.98
CA ALA A 471 -17.97 -10.20 -11.17
C ALA A 471 -16.92 -11.26 -11.58
N LEU A 472 -16.19 -11.82 -10.60
CA LEU A 472 -15.23 -12.89 -10.81
C LEU A 472 -15.86 -14.25 -11.13
N LEU A 473 -17.04 -14.56 -10.57
CA LEU A 473 -17.73 -15.84 -10.80
C LEU A 473 -18.49 -15.92 -12.13
N GLY A 474 -18.81 -14.77 -12.72
CA GLY A 474 -19.52 -14.67 -13.98
C GLY A 474 -20.94 -15.24 -13.98
N GLY A 475 -21.49 -15.42 -15.18
CA GLY A 475 -22.81 -16.02 -15.41
C GLY A 475 -23.99 -15.07 -15.18
N HIS A 476 -25.21 -15.63 -15.20
CA HIS A 476 -26.45 -14.86 -15.13
C HIS A 476 -26.57 -13.99 -13.86
N ALA A 477 -26.21 -14.54 -12.70
CA ALA A 477 -26.29 -13.84 -11.41
C ALA A 477 -25.45 -12.55 -11.41
N ARG A 478 -24.29 -12.56 -12.08
CA ARG A 478 -23.45 -11.37 -12.27
C ARG A 478 -24.17 -10.30 -13.07
N GLU A 479 -24.65 -10.63 -14.28
CA GLU A 479 -25.26 -9.65 -15.16
C GLU A 479 -26.54 -9.06 -14.54
N GLU A 480 -27.33 -9.90 -13.86
CA GLU A 480 -28.50 -9.43 -13.10
C GLU A 480 -28.11 -8.47 -11.97
N ALA A 481 -27.06 -8.80 -11.20
CA ALA A 481 -26.58 -7.94 -10.13
C ALA A 481 -26.07 -6.58 -10.66
N PHE A 482 -25.30 -6.56 -11.76
CA PHE A 482 -24.88 -5.30 -12.40
C PHE A 482 -26.05 -4.48 -12.91
N ALA A 483 -27.06 -5.11 -13.53
CA ALA A 483 -28.25 -4.42 -14.01
C ALA A 483 -29.08 -3.84 -12.86
N ARG A 484 -29.27 -4.60 -11.78
CA ARG A 484 -29.97 -4.14 -10.56
C ARG A 484 -29.22 -3.02 -9.86
N PHE A 485 -27.90 -3.14 -9.73
CA PHE A 485 -27.06 -2.09 -9.17
C PHE A 485 -27.19 -0.79 -9.97
N TYR A 486 -27.08 -0.88 -11.30
CA TYR A 486 -27.28 0.28 -12.15
C TYR A 486 -28.67 0.89 -12.00
N ALA A 487 -29.73 0.07 -12.07
CA ALA A 487 -31.10 0.54 -11.94
C ALA A 487 -31.36 1.25 -10.60
N GLN A 488 -30.73 0.79 -9.52
CA GLN A 488 -30.84 1.39 -8.20
C GLN A 488 -30.10 2.73 -8.10
N TYR A 489 -28.93 2.86 -8.74
CA TYR A 489 -27.99 3.97 -8.51
C TYR A 489 -27.73 4.86 -9.73
N ALA A 490 -28.49 4.74 -10.82
CA ALA A 490 -28.30 5.51 -12.06
C ALA A 490 -28.31 7.05 -11.88
N GLY A 491 -28.80 7.57 -10.75
CA GLY A 491 -28.78 9.01 -10.42
C GLY A 491 -27.62 9.45 -9.51
N ASP A 492 -26.78 8.52 -9.04
CA ASP A 492 -25.65 8.84 -8.17
C ASP A 492 -24.34 8.70 -8.93
N ALA A 493 -23.73 9.85 -9.22
CA ALA A 493 -22.53 9.92 -10.01
C ALA A 493 -21.36 9.09 -9.43
N LEU A 494 -21.11 9.17 -8.13
CA LEU A 494 -19.96 8.53 -7.48
C LEU A 494 -20.16 7.00 -7.39
N VAL A 495 -21.40 6.56 -7.21
CA VAL A 495 -21.73 5.14 -7.20
C VAL A 495 -21.59 4.53 -8.61
N ILE A 496 -21.97 5.28 -9.65
CA ILE A 496 -21.79 4.83 -11.05
C ILE A 496 -20.30 4.69 -11.43
N ASP A 497 -19.40 5.47 -10.83
CA ASP A 497 -17.96 5.27 -11.04
C ASP A 497 -17.49 3.89 -10.53
N LYS A 498 -18.04 3.43 -9.41
CA LYS A 498 -17.74 2.11 -8.84
C LYS A 498 -18.28 0.99 -9.74
N TRP A 499 -19.45 1.20 -10.33
CA TRP A 499 -20.05 0.29 -11.30
C TRP A 499 -19.23 0.18 -12.60
N PHE A 500 -18.74 1.30 -13.14
CA PHE A 500 -17.81 1.27 -14.29
C PHE A 500 -16.52 0.54 -13.94
N SER A 501 -15.91 0.86 -12.79
CA SER A 501 -14.64 0.28 -12.35
C SER A 501 -14.72 -1.24 -12.22
N LEU A 502 -15.75 -1.77 -11.55
CA LEU A 502 -15.91 -3.22 -11.37
C LEU A 502 -16.06 -3.95 -12.71
N GLN A 503 -16.76 -3.36 -13.68
CA GLN A 503 -16.90 -3.96 -15.01
C GLN A 503 -15.61 -3.90 -15.84
N ALA A 504 -14.87 -2.79 -15.74
CA ALA A 504 -13.58 -2.62 -16.39
C ALA A 504 -12.54 -3.64 -15.90
N MET A 505 -12.68 -4.09 -14.65
CA MET A 505 -11.77 -5.03 -13.99
C MET A 505 -12.12 -6.52 -14.19
N ILE A 506 -13.16 -6.85 -14.96
CA ILE A 506 -13.54 -8.24 -15.21
C ILE A 506 -12.46 -8.94 -16.05
N PRO A 507 -11.84 -10.04 -15.60
CA PRO A 507 -10.74 -10.70 -16.30
C PRO A 507 -11.23 -11.68 -17.38
N GLU A 508 -12.14 -11.22 -18.27
CA GLU A 508 -12.71 -12.01 -19.36
C GLU A 508 -12.30 -11.45 -20.73
N GLU A 509 -12.14 -12.32 -21.73
CA GLU A 509 -11.76 -11.93 -23.10
C GLU A 509 -12.67 -10.85 -23.69
N ALA A 510 -13.98 -10.91 -23.37
CA ALA A 510 -14.97 -9.94 -23.83
C ALA A 510 -14.86 -8.55 -23.16
N THR A 511 -13.99 -8.36 -22.15
CA THR A 511 -13.98 -7.13 -21.35
C THR A 511 -13.56 -5.90 -22.14
N THR A 512 -12.61 -6.00 -23.08
CA THR A 512 -12.26 -4.84 -23.93
C THR A 512 -13.48 -4.34 -24.71
N GLN A 513 -14.30 -5.27 -25.25
CA GLN A 513 -15.56 -4.92 -25.92
C GLN A 513 -16.61 -4.37 -24.95
N ARG A 514 -16.68 -4.90 -23.72
CA ARG A 514 -17.52 -4.32 -22.66
C ARG A 514 -17.12 -2.88 -22.37
N VAL A 515 -15.83 -2.58 -22.23
CA VAL A 515 -15.33 -1.22 -21.99
C VAL A 515 -15.69 -0.29 -23.14
N LEU A 516 -15.47 -0.71 -24.39
CA LEU A 516 -15.89 0.06 -25.57
C LEU A 516 -17.40 0.34 -25.58
N GLY A 517 -18.23 -0.64 -25.21
CA GLY A 517 -19.66 -0.45 -25.05
C GLY A 517 -20.00 0.56 -23.94
N LEU A 518 -19.33 0.48 -22.80
CA LEU A 518 -19.52 1.38 -21.66
C LEU A 518 -19.08 2.82 -21.98
N MET A 519 -18.15 3.04 -22.90
CA MET A 519 -17.81 4.39 -23.38
C MET A 519 -18.95 5.07 -24.15
N THR A 520 -19.91 4.29 -24.67
CA THR A 520 -21.12 4.82 -25.31
C THR A 520 -22.30 4.98 -24.34
N HIS A 521 -22.12 4.57 -23.08
CA HIS A 521 -23.16 4.60 -22.07
C HIS A 521 -23.52 6.05 -21.69
N ARG A 522 -24.80 6.32 -21.44
CA ARG A 522 -25.30 7.68 -21.17
C ARG A 522 -24.65 8.39 -19.97
N GLU A 523 -24.18 7.62 -19.00
CA GLU A 523 -23.51 8.14 -17.79
C GLU A 523 -22.00 8.31 -17.96
N PHE A 524 -21.43 7.92 -19.11
CA PHE A 524 -20.03 8.10 -19.41
C PHE A 524 -19.81 9.39 -20.21
N SER A 525 -18.79 10.16 -19.84
CA SER A 525 -18.34 11.31 -20.60
C SER A 525 -16.82 11.40 -20.58
N MET A 526 -16.21 11.55 -21.76
CA MET A 526 -14.78 11.76 -21.91
C MET A 526 -14.31 13.11 -21.33
N SER A 527 -15.21 14.09 -21.19
CA SER A 527 -14.89 15.39 -20.60
C SER A 527 -14.80 15.37 -19.08
N ASN A 528 -15.30 14.31 -18.42
CA ASN A 528 -15.30 14.20 -16.97
C ASN A 528 -14.10 13.33 -16.51
N PRO A 529 -13.12 13.90 -15.80
CA PRO A 529 -11.95 13.15 -15.34
C PRO A 529 -12.26 11.98 -14.40
N ASN A 530 -13.34 12.04 -13.60
CA ASN A 530 -13.75 10.93 -12.74
C ASN A 530 -14.19 9.73 -13.60
N ARG A 531 -14.99 9.96 -14.64
CA ARG A 531 -15.48 8.91 -15.55
C ARG A 531 -14.36 8.23 -16.32
N VAL A 532 -13.45 9.02 -16.89
CA VAL A 532 -12.30 8.48 -17.62
C VAL A 532 -11.45 7.61 -16.70
N ARG A 533 -11.21 8.04 -15.46
CA ARG A 533 -10.48 7.23 -14.47
C ARG A 533 -11.24 5.98 -14.05
N ALA A 534 -12.54 6.09 -13.80
CA ALA A 534 -13.39 4.99 -13.34
C ALA A 534 -13.56 3.89 -14.39
N LEU A 535 -13.49 4.20 -15.68
CA LEU A 535 -13.59 3.21 -16.75
C LEU A 535 -12.22 2.84 -17.33
N ILE A 536 -11.53 3.81 -17.94
CA ILE A 536 -10.28 3.56 -18.69
C ILE A 536 -9.11 3.37 -17.74
N GLY A 537 -9.01 4.21 -16.70
CA GLY A 537 -7.97 4.07 -15.68
C GLY A 537 -8.07 2.74 -14.92
N ALA A 538 -9.30 2.33 -14.55
CA ALA A 538 -9.58 1.06 -13.91
C ALA A 538 -9.27 -0.14 -14.81
N PHE A 539 -9.59 -0.07 -16.11
CA PHE A 539 -9.20 -1.10 -17.08
C PHE A 539 -7.67 -1.22 -17.18
N ALA A 540 -6.97 -0.10 -17.41
CA ALA A 540 -5.54 -0.11 -17.66
C ALA A 540 -4.70 -0.55 -16.45
N ASN A 541 -5.09 -0.15 -15.23
CA ASN A 541 -4.34 -0.48 -14.02
C ASN A 541 -4.88 -1.70 -13.29
N GLY A 542 -6.19 -1.95 -13.36
CA GLY A 542 -6.86 -2.99 -12.57
C GLY A 542 -7.10 -4.31 -13.30
N ASN A 543 -6.92 -4.36 -14.63
CA ASN A 543 -7.18 -5.55 -15.44
C ASN A 543 -5.98 -5.92 -16.32
N LEU A 544 -4.88 -6.34 -15.69
CA LEU A 544 -3.62 -6.56 -16.42
C LEU A 544 -3.73 -7.63 -17.52
N THR A 545 -4.56 -8.66 -17.33
CA THR A 545 -4.74 -9.73 -18.32
C THR A 545 -5.40 -9.22 -19.61
N ARG A 546 -6.26 -8.21 -19.53
CA ARG A 546 -7.01 -7.68 -20.69
C ARG A 546 -6.43 -6.38 -21.22
N PHE A 547 -5.88 -5.53 -20.35
CA PHE A 547 -5.15 -4.35 -20.79
C PHE A 547 -3.90 -4.74 -21.58
N HIS A 548 -3.12 -5.68 -21.05
CA HIS A 548 -2.13 -6.39 -21.82
C HIS A 548 -2.82 -7.58 -22.46
N ALA A 549 -3.63 -7.42 -23.52
CA ALA A 549 -4.07 -8.53 -24.35
C ALA A 549 -3.07 -8.76 -25.49
N LEU A 550 -2.88 -10.02 -25.92
CA LEU A 550 -1.88 -10.38 -26.95
C LEU A 550 -2.27 -9.95 -28.37
N ASP A 551 -3.48 -9.43 -28.53
CA ASP A 551 -3.99 -8.81 -29.75
C ASP A 551 -3.73 -7.30 -29.80
N GLY A 552 -3.17 -6.70 -28.74
CA GLY A 552 -2.87 -5.26 -28.64
C GLY A 552 -4.09 -4.37 -28.33
N SER A 553 -5.29 -4.95 -28.21
CA SER A 553 -6.55 -4.19 -28.14
C SER A 553 -6.63 -3.23 -26.95
N GLY A 554 -6.03 -3.58 -25.82
CA GLY A 554 -5.98 -2.70 -24.64
C GLY A 554 -5.07 -1.48 -24.83
N TYR A 555 -3.98 -1.63 -25.60
CA TYR A 555 -3.08 -0.52 -25.93
C TYR A 555 -3.72 0.41 -26.96
N ASP A 556 -4.36 -0.14 -27.99
CA ASP A 556 -5.11 0.63 -28.99
C ASP A 556 -6.19 1.49 -28.34
N LEU A 557 -6.94 0.91 -27.39
CA LEU A 557 -7.95 1.63 -26.62
C LEU A 557 -7.33 2.78 -25.82
N LEU A 558 -6.25 2.54 -25.08
CA LEU A 558 -5.59 3.58 -24.30
C LEU A 558 -5.06 4.70 -25.18
N THR A 559 -4.41 4.36 -26.29
CA THR A 559 -3.88 5.32 -27.27
C THR A 559 -4.98 6.20 -27.83
N ALA A 560 -6.11 5.62 -28.26
CA ALA A 560 -7.25 6.38 -28.77
C ALA A 560 -7.81 7.37 -27.72
N VAL A 561 -7.97 6.93 -26.48
CA VAL A 561 -8.45 7.78 -25.38
C VAL A 561 -7.46 8.90 -25.07
N VAL A 562 -6.17 8.58 -24.96
CA VAL A 562 -5.12 9.58 -24.68
C VAL A 562 -5.08 10.65 -25.77
N LEU A 563 -5.12 10.26 -27.05
CA LEU A 563 -5.11 11.21 -28.16
C LEU A 563 -6.34 12.14 -28.16
N GLU A 564 -7.49 11.68 -27.67
CA GLU A 564 -8.70 12.51 -27.54
C GLU A 564 -8.64 13.46 -26.33
N VAL A 565 -8.12 12.96 -25.20
CA VAL A 565 -8.11 13.69 -23.93
C VAL A 565 -6.96 14.68 -23.84
N ASP A 566 -5.79 14.37 -24.41
CA ASP A 566 -4.56 15.14 -24.24
C ASP A 566 -4.70 16.62 -24.64
N PRO A 567 -5.32 16.99 -25.77
CA PRO A 567 -5.50 18.40 -26.12
C PRO A 567 -6.36 19.19 -25.13
N LYS A 568 -7.19 18.52 -24.32
CA LYS A 568 -8.14 19.13 -23.38
C LYS A 568 -7.64 19.08 -21.94
N ASN A 569 -7.04 17.96 -21.54
CA ASN A 569 -6.55 17.73 -20.18
C ASN A 569 -5.29 16.84 -20.19
N PRO A 570 -4.11 17.43 -20.47
CA PRO A 570 -2.84 16.70 -20.48
C PRO A 570 -2.51 16.00 -19.15
N GLN A 571 -3.02 16.51 -18.03
CA GLN A 571 -2.79 15.90 -16.72
C GLN A 571 -3.48 14.53 -16.58
N VAL A 572 -4.70 14.40 -17.12
CA VAL A 572 -5.40 13.11 -17.14
C VAL A 572 -4.69 12.13 -18.08
N SER A 573 -4.26 12.59 -19.25
CA SER A 573 -3.49 11.78 -20.20
C SER A 573 -2.18 11.27 -19.61
N ALA A 574 -1.40 12.13 -18.97
CA ALA A 574 -0.16 11.76 -18.29
C ALA A 574 -0.40 10.68 -17.21
N ARG A 575 -1.48 10.82 -16.43
CA ARG A 575 -1.86 9.81 -15.41
C ARG A 575 -2.26 8.48 -16.04
N LEU A 576 -3.02 8.48 -17.14
CA LEU A 576 -3.39 7.26 -17.85
C LEU A 576 -2.17 6.53 -18.42
N LEU A 577 -1.24 7.27 -19.03
CA LEU A 577 0.00 6.73 -19.60
C LEU A 577 0.91 6.09 -18.53
N SER A 578 0.73 6.43 -17.25
CA SER A 578 1.48 5.79 -16.16
C SER A 578 1.23 4.28 -16.04
N ALA A 579 0.15 3.75 -16.64
CA ALA A 579 -0.09 2.31 -16.77
C ALA A 579 0.97 1.59 -17.63
N LEU A 580 1.65 2.32 -18.53
CA LEU A 580 2.69 1.77 -19.41
C LEU A 580 4.10 1.88 -18.82
N ARG A 581 4.28 2.48 -17.63
CA ARG A 581 5.62 2.78 -17.09
C ARG A 581 6.53 1.57 -16.89
N SER A 582 5.94 0.39 -16.68
CA SER A 582 6.66 -0.86 -16.42
C SER A 582 6.78 -1.74 -17.67
N TRP A 583 6.53 -1.24 -18.88
CA TRP A 583 6.49 -2.04 -20.10
C TRP A 583 7.75 -2.90 -20.34
N ARG A 584 8.92 -2.40 -19.93
CA ARG A 584 10.21 -3.12 -20.07
C ARG A 584 10.29 -4.40 -19.25
N THR A 585 9.46 -4.57 -18.22
CA THR A 585 9.44 -5.78 -17.39
C THR A 585 8.57 -6.87 -17.99
N MET A 586 7.73 -6.55 -18.98
CA MET A 586 6.85 -7.51 -19.65
C MET A 586 7.64 -8.53 -20.46
N GLU A 587 7.04 -9.71 -20.67
CA GLU A 587 7.56 -10.69 -21.62
C GLU A 587 7.65 -10.09 -23.05
N SER A 588 8.55 -10.65 -23.86
CA SER A 588 8.95 -10.12 -25.16
C SER A 588 7.81 -9.66 -26.07
N ARG A 589 6.76 -10.47 -26.26
CA ARG A 589 5.69 -10.15 -27.21
C ARG A 589 4.85 -8.96 -26.74
N ARG A 590 4.46 -8.93 -25.47
CA ARG A 590 3.79 -7.79 -24.84
C ARG A 590 4.63 -6.54 -24.85
N ARG A 591 5.94 -6.68 -24.58
CA ARG A 591 6.88 -5.57 -24.60
C ARG A 591 6.94 -4.92 -25.98
N ASP A 592 7.06 -5.72 -27.04
CA ASP A 592 7.12 -5.22 -28.42
C ASP A 592 5.80 -4.53 -28.84
N LEU A 593 4.65 -5.03 -28.36
CA LEU A 593 3.35 -4.39 -28.60
C LEU A 593 3.15 -3.06 -27.86
N ILE A 594 3.78 -2.86 -26.70
CA ILE A 594 3.70 -1.59 -25.96
C ILE A 594 4.69 -0.56 -26.54
N GLU A 595 5.81 -1.03 -27.09
CA GLU A 595 6.81 -0.17 -27.72
C GLU A 595 6.34 0.39 -29.08
N ALA A 596 5.58 -0.42 -29.82
CA ALA A 596 4.91 -0.01 -31.06
C ALA A 596 3.75 0.97 -30.78
#